data_AF-A0A5B8BTC7-F1
#
_entry.id   AF-A0A5B8BTC7-F1
#
_cell.length_a   1.000
_cell.length_b   1.000
_cell.length_c   1.000
_cell.angle_alpha   90.00
_cell.angle_beta   90.00
_cell.angle_gamma   90.00
#
_symmetry.space_group_name_H-M   'P 1'
#
loop_
_entity.id
_entity.type
_entity.pdbx_description
1 polymer ?
#
loop_
_entity_poly.entity_id
_entity_poly.type
_entity_poly.pdbx_seq_one_letter_code
_entity_poly.pdbx_strand_id
1 'polypeptide(L)' 'MDPTIEGRLIAQRQVIAMLFAGRSQDEILHWLEEAMRDGQEDPGAVTEEAFAIEGALADERKALAREVRLRSGR' A
#
# COMPACT_ATOMS: atom_id res chain seq x y z
N MET A 1 14.08 -1.79 13.89
CA MET A 1 13.02 -0.86 13.47
C MET A 1 11.73 -1.67 13.48
N ASP A 2 10.57 -1.10 13.84
CA ASP A 2 9.31 -1.85 13.78
C ASP A 2 8.95 -2.08 12.29
N PRO A 3 8.93 -3.33 11.80
CA PRO A 3 8.67 -3.63 10.38
C PRO A 3 7.29 -3.13 9.92
N THR A 4 6.34 -3.02 10.85
CA THR A 4 5.01 -2.44 10.58
C THR A 4 5.13 -0.96 10.27
N ILE A 5 5.86 -0.21 11.09
CA ILE A 5 6.07 1.22 10.87
C ILE A 5 6.85 1.45 9.58
N GLU A 6 7.86 0.61 9.33
CA GLU A 6 8.67 0.68 8.12
C GLU A 6 7.84 0.48 6.85
N GLY A 7 7.01 -0.57 6.79
CA GLY A 7 6.13 -0.82 5.64
C GLY A 7 5.14 0.32 5.38
N ARG A 8 4.55 0.88 6.45
CA ARG A 8 3.63 2.03 6.35
C ARG A 8 4.33 3.29 5.81
N LEU A 9 5.53 3.59 6.31
CA LEU A 9 6.31 4.73 5.84
C LEU A 9 6.75 4.56 4.37
N ILE A 10 7.09 3.34 3.95
CA ILE A 10 7.43 3.06 2.54
C ILE A 10 6.21 3.32 1.63
N ALA A 11 5.01 2.84 2.01
CA ALA A 11 3.80 3.08 1.23
C ALA A 11 3.50 4.59 1.09
N GLN A 12 3.58 5.36 2.17
CA GLN A 12 3.38 6.81 2.15
C GLN A 12 4.44 7.52 1.28
N ARG A 13 5.71 7.12 1.39
CA ARG A 13 6.81 7.65 0.57
C ARG A 13 6.58 7.42 -0.92
N GLN A 14 6.10 6.23 -1.30
CA GLN A 14 5.79 5.89 -2.69
C GLN A 14 4.66 6.76 -3.23
N VAL A 15 3.58 6.98 -2.46
CA VAL A 15 2.50 7.89 -2.86
C VAL A 15 3.00 9.32 -3.04
N ILE A 16 3.80 9.83 -2.11
CA ILE A 16 4.41 11.17 -2.23
C ILE A 16 5.25 11.27 -3.51
N ALA A 17 6.09 10.26 -3.80
CA ALA A 17 6.89 10.23 -5.02
C ALA A 17 6.03 10.24 -6.29
N MET A 18 4.92 9.50 -6.32
CA MET A 18 3.98 9.51 -7.45
C MET A 18 3.30 10.86 -7.65
N LEU A 19 2.91 11.53 -6.55
CA LEU A 19 2.37 12.89 -6.59
C LEU A 19 3.38 13.88 -7.19
N PHE A 20 4.64 13.82 -6.75
CA PHE A 20 5.71 14.65 -7.31
C PHE A 20 6.05 14.31 -8.77
N ALA A 21 5.85 13.05 -9.18
CA ALA A 21 5.98 12.64 -10.57
C ALA A 21 4.80 13.09 -11.45
N GLY A 22 3.79 13.77 -10.89
CA GLY A 22 2.64 14.27 -11.63
C GLY A 22 1.60 13.20 -12.00
N ARG A 23 1.60 12.05 -11.30
CA ARG A 23 0.59 11.00 -11.52
C ARG A 23 -0.79 11.51 -11.16
N SER A 24 -1.77 11.17 -11.98
CA SER A 24 -3.17 11.45 -11.73
C SER A 24 -3.70 10.63 -10.55
N GLN A 25 -4.81 11.10 -9.97
CA GLN A 25 -5.49 10.38 -8.89
C GLN A 25 -5.88 8.96 -9.31
N ASP A 26 -6.35 8.76 -10.54
CA ASP A 26 -6.77 7.45 -11.05
C ASP A 26 -5.59 6.50 -11.21
N GLU A 27 -4.42 6.98 -11.66
CA GLU A 27 -3.19 6.19 -11.70
C GLU A 27 -2.71 5.77 -10.31
N ILE A 28 -2.79 6.69 -9.34
CA ILE A 28 -2.40 6.40 -7.95
C ILE A 28 -3.37 5.38 -7.34
N LEU A 29 -4.69 5.56 -7.54
CA LEU A 29 -5.70 4.61 -7.08
C LEU A 29 -5.50 3.22 -7.70
N HIS A 30 -5.25 3.16 -9.00
CA HIS A 30 -4.98 1.90 -9.68
C HIS A 30 -3.79 1.16 -9.05
N TRP A 31 -2.68 1.86 -8.82
CA TRP A 31 -1.50 1.28 -8.17
C TRP A 31 -1.76 0.85 -6.72
N LEU A 32 -2.52 1.63 -5.95
CA LEU A 32 -2.90 1.27 -4.58
C LEU A 32 -3.76 0.00 -4.54
N GLU A 33 -4.58 -0.21 -5.57
CA GLU A 33 -5.49 -1.36 -5.69
C GLU A 33 -4.80 -2.63 -6.20
N GLU A 34 -3.70 -2.54 -6.95
CA GLU A 34 -2.95 -3.73 -7.36
C GLU A 34 -2.43 -4.52 -6.15
N ALA A 35 -2.06 -3.84 -5.06
CA ALA A 35 -1.70 -4.48 -3.80
C ALA A 35 -2.84 -5.33 -3.16
N MET A 36 -4.10 -5.10 -3.56
CA MET A 36 -5.23 -5.93 -3.12
C MET A 36 -5.29 -7.28 -3.83
N ARG A 37 -4.68 -7.41 -5.02
CA ARG A 37 -4.68 -8.64 -5.82
C ARG A 37 -3.57 -9.60 -5.38
N ASP A 38 -2.41 -9.07 -5.01
CA ASP A 38 -1.24 -9.88 -4.62
C ASP A 38 -1.39 -10.52 -3.23
N GLY A 39 -2.18 -9.93 -2.33
CA GLY A 39 -2.39 -10.43 -0.97
C GLY A 39 -3.28 -11.68 -0.83
N GLN A 40 -3.63 -12.36 -1.94
CA GLN A 40 -4.40 -13.61 -1.94
C GLN A 40 -3.54 -14.89 -1.98
N GLU A 41 -2.21 -14.78 -2.01
CA GLU A 41 -1.33 -15.95 -2.06
C GLU A 41 -1.05 -16.55 -0.66
N ASP A 42 -1.65 -17.73 -0.45
CA ASP A 42 -1.28 -18.91 0.37
C ASP A 42 -1.34 -18.86 1.94
N PRO A 43 -2.31 -19.57 2.58
CA PRO A 43 -2.52 -19.60 4.03
C PRO A 43 -1.55 -20.54 4.80
N GLY A 44 -0.27 -20.60 4.40
CA GLY A 44 0.68 -21.59 4.92
C GLY A 44 2.10 -21.12 5.22
N ALA A 45 2.51 -19.89 4.89
CA ALA A 45 3.90 -19.45 5.05
C ALA A 45 4.14 -18.78 6.41
N VAL A 46 4.79 -19.50 7.32
CA VAL A 46 5.21 -19.01 8.63
C VAL A 46 6.62 -18.41 8.53
N THR A 47 6.69 -17.10 8.85
CA THR A 47 7.82 -16.25 9.29
C THR A 47 9.02 -16.01 8.37
N GLU A 48 9.09 -14.80 7.79
CA GLU A 48 10.32 -14.00 7.69
C GLU A 48 9.92 -12.52 7.90
N GLU A 49 10.71 -11.73 8.64
CA GLU A 49 10.46 -10.28 8.86
C GLU A 49 10.27 -9.49 7.54
N ALA A 50 10.83 -10.02 6.45
CA ALA A 50 10.63 -9.58 5.07
C ALA A 50 9.28 -10.01 4.43
N PHE A 51 8.30 -10.44 5.22
CA PHE A 51 6.89 -10.41 4.83
C PHE A 51 6.08 -9.46 5.73
N ALA A 52 6.63 -9.06 6.89
CA ALA A 52 5.97 -8.13 7.79
C ALA A 52 5.98 -6.70 7.24
N ILE A 53 7.07 -6.29 6.58
CA ILE A 53 7.17 -4.99 5.90
C ILE A 53 6.21 -4.96 4.71
N GLU A 54 6.18 -6.02 3.91
CA GLU A 54 5.39 -6.20 2.70
C GLU A 54 3.90 -6.25 3.04
N GLY A 55 3.53 -6.97 4.10
CA GLY A 55 2.18 -7.00 4.64
C GLY A 55 1.73 -5.63 5.14
N ALA A 56 2.55 -4.96 5.95
CA ALA A 56 2.24 -3.61 6.45
C ALA A 56 2.14 -2.57 5.33
N LEU A 57 2.98 -2.70 4.29
CA LEU A 57 2.93 -1.89 3.07
C LEU A 57 1.62 -2.15 2.30
N ALA A 58 1.24 -3.40 2.09
CA ALA A 58 0.00 -3.76 1.39
C ALA A 58 -1.24 -3.26 2.14
N ASP A 59 -1.25 -3.38 3.47
CA ASP A 59 -2.35 -2.91 4.30
C ASP A 59 -2.43 -1.38 4.33
N GLU A 60 -1.29 -0.67 4.37
CA GLU A 60 -1.29 0.79 4.25
C GLU A 60 -1.78 1.23 2.86
N ARG A 61 -1.42 0.53 1.77
CA ARG A 61 -1.95 0.82 0.42
C ARG A 61 -3.47 0.67 0.37
N LYS A 62 -4.04 -0.37 0.99
CA LYS A 62 -5.50 -0.55 1.11
C LYS A 62 -6.16 0.60 1.88
N ALA A 63 -5.54 1.03 2.98
CA ALA A 63 -6.04 2.14 3.79
C ALA A 63 -6.02 3.46 3.01
N LEU A 64 -4.93 3.73 2.28
CA LEU A 64 -4.79 4.90 1.42
C LEU A 64 -5.82 4.90 0.27
N ALA A 65 -6.04 3.75 -0.39
CA ALA A 65 -7.06 3.63 -1.44
C ALA A 65 -8.46 3.97 -0.92
N ARG A 66 -8.81 3.45 0.27
CA ARG A 66 -10.08 3.72 0.94
C ARG A 66 -10.23 5.21 1.24
N GLU A 67 -9.19 5.84 1.78
CA GLU A 67 -9.23 7.25 2.16
C GLU A 67 -9.34 8.17 0.94
N VAL A 68 -8.63 7.87 -0.15
CA VAL A 68 -8.72 8.64 -1.40
C VAL A 68 -10.14 8.57 -1.97
N ARG A 69 -10.77 7.38 -1.98
CA ARG A 69 -12.17 7.23 -2.44
C ARG A 69 -13.13 8.05 -1.58
N LEU A 70 -13.04 7.91 -0.26
CA LEU A 70 -13.87 8.65 0.70
C LEU A 70 -13.79 10.16 0.47
N ARG A 71 -12.58 10.69 0.25
CA ARG A 71 -12.36 12.14 0.03
C ARG A 71 -12.74 12.61 -1.38
N SER A 72 -12.67 11.72 -2.36
CA SER A 72 -13.00 12.03 -3.76
C SER A 72 -14.50 11.99 -4.03
N GLY A 73 -15.32 11.62 -3.05
CA GLY A 73 -16.77 11.44 -3.23
C GLY A 73 -17.12 10.26 -4.14
N ARG A 74 -16.23 9.27 -4.25
CA ARG A 74 -16.44 8.02 -5.00
C ARG A 74 -16.61 6.83 -4.05
#